data_AF-A0A7W6XK40-F1
#
_entry.id   AF-A0A7W6XK40-F1
#
_cell.length_a   1.000
_cell.length_b   1.000
_cell.length_c   1.000
_cell.angle_alpha   90.00
_cell.angle_beta   90.00
_cell.angle_gamma   90.00
#
_symmetry.space_group_name_H-M   'P 1'
#
loop_
_entity.id
_entity.type
_entity.pdbx_description
1 polymer ?
#
loop_
_entity_poly.entity_id
_entity_poly.type
_entity_poly.pdbx_seq_one_letter_code
_entity_poly.pdbx_strand_id
1 'polypeptide(L)'
;MTTPNVLQSRFKAIARRAPFLRRLHTAIGDLQREVDQLKLVSEDRLALSTRLKIELADSRARETELSETLASAANQLSEARLREDNLSKQLAATQAALETNAAQQETLLTQLSSLQTAVSAADAHIAKATDHSSRLKIELADSRARETQLSETLADATRELSELRRREEDLSAQLAAAQATLSTDAAQRETLLIQLSSLQTELSAATASDAEARRELVSANARIGEAAVREETLSRELASSTERAEIAKSAQSAATALSEELYDLAHAVGPSLRDQMTAQANVILGSLNDLKASLLAQFPSLSSNIFALQSGQEEAFRNLRNRLSACREGPHPLTNDLYLDLLEASLTGMIHADPSEAPWADGIYDPNRRALGLDWPSQAETMIGRARMRNLRMLTQRVLEEGIPGDLIETGVWRGGACIYMMGILAASGDQRRRVFVADSFRGLPTPNAEDYPADEGDQHHQMMQLAVSRDQVEENFRRYGLLDERVIFLEGWFKDTLPSAPIDALGLLRLDGDMYESTMDALNALYGKVSPGGFVIIDDYVLKPCAQAVDDFRSRHKISAPLQEVDGAAKWWQVPY
;
A
#
# COMPACT_ATOMS: atom_id res chain seq x y z
N MET A 1 19.07 -193.69 59.32
CA MET A 1 18.65 -193.68 60.74
C MET A 1 18.67 -192.24 61.24
N THR A 2 17.53 -191.78 61.80
CA THR A 2 17.25 -190.59 62.68
C THR A 2 17.65 -189.19 62.19
N THR A 3 16.84 -188.12 62.20
CA THR A 3 15.70 -187.74 63.07
C THR A 3 14.91 -186.53 62.47
N PRO A 4 13.58 -186.40 62.66
CA PRO A 4 12.77 -185.24 62.27
C PRO A 4 12.35 -184.37 63.48
N ASN A 5 12.76 -183.09 63.58
CA ASN A 5 12.23 -182.18 64.62
C ASN A 5 12.31 -180.65 64.36
N VAL A 6 12.44 -180.18 63.11
CA VAL A 6 12.68 -178.75 62.82
C VAL A 6 11.43 -177.97 62.37
N LEU A 7 10.35 -178.65 61.96
CA LEU A 7 9.20 -177.97 61.33
C LEU A 7 8.13 -177.42 62.30
N GLN A 8 8.03 -177.94 63.52
CA GLN A 8 6.97 -177.53 64.46
C GLN A 8 7.27 -176.22 65.22
N SER A 9 8.55 -175.82 65.34
CA SER A 9 8.94 -174.60 66.05
C SER A 9 8.71 -173.32 65.24
N ARG A 10 8.77 -173.39 63.90
CA ARG A 10 8.63 -172.22 63.01
C ARG A 10 7.20 -171.68 62.90
N PHE A 11 6.17 -172.54 63.00
CA PHE A 11 4.76 -172.09 62.89
C PHE A 11 4.28 -171.32 64.13
N LYS A 12 4.77 -171.64 65.34
CA LYS A 12 4.45 -170.89 66.57
C LYS A 12 5.04 -169.47 66.59
N ALA A 13 6.15 -169.23 65.87
CA ALA A 13 6.77 -167.91 65.77
C ALA A 13 5.96 -166.93 64.88
N ILE A 14 5.24 -167.44 63.88
CA ILE A 14 4.43 -166.63 62.95
C ILE A 14 3.10 -166.24 63.60
N ALA A 15 2.46 -167.14 64.34
CA ALA A 15 1.21 -166.84 65.07
C ALA A 15 1.38 -165.74 66.15
N ARG A 16 2.56 -165.63 66.77
CA ARG A 16 2.87 -164.58 67.76
C ARG A 16 3.05 -163.18 67.14
N ARG A 17 3.25 -163.05 65.83
CA ARG A 17 3.49 -161.76 65.13
C ARG A 17 2.24 -161.14 64.51
N ALA A 18 1.12 -161.87 64.42
CA ALA A 18 -0.13 -161.37 63.83
C ALA A 18 -0.73 -160.10 64.50
N PRO A 19 -0.65 -159.91 65.84
CA PRO A 19 -1.13 -158.68 66.48
C PRO A 19 -0.21 -157.47 66.22
N PHE A 20 1.08 -157.70 65.99
CA PHE A 20 2.05 -156.67 65.65
C PHE A 20 1.82 -156.15 64.23
N LEU A 21 1.60 -157.06 63.26
CA LEU A 21 1.30 -156.69 61.87
C LEU A 21 -0.02 -155.92 61.75
N ARG A 22 -1.06 -156.25 62.54
CA ARG A 22 -2.30 -155.46 62.57
C ARG A 22 -2.09 -154.05 63.10
N ARG A 23 -1.34 -153.88 64.20
CA ARG A 23 -1.00 -152.55 64.73
C ARG A 23 -0.19 -151.71 63.74
N LEU A 24 0.72 -152.35 63.00
CA LEU A 24 1.52 -151.69 61.97
C LEU A 24 0.67 -151.25 60.78
N HIS A 25 -0.30 -152.07 60.36
CA HIS A 25 -1.26 -151.70 59.30
C HIS A 25 -2.18 -150.54 59.72
N THR A 26 -2.67 -150.53 60.96
CA THR A 26 -3.44 -149.41 61.51
C THR A 26 -2.61 -148.13 61.57
N ALA A 27 -1.37 -148.20 62.08
CA ALA A 27 -0.47 -147.05 62.14
C ALA A 27 -0.10 -146.50 60.74
N ILE A 28 0.08 -147.39 59.74
CA ILE A 28 0.27 -146.97 58.34
C ILE A 28 -0.97 -146.26 57.81
N GLY A 29 -2.18 -146.77 58.11
CA GLY A 29 -3.44 -146.14 57.70
C GLY A 29 -3.73 -144.81 58.41
N ASP A 30 -3.30 -144.64 59.66
CA ASP A 30 -3.37 -143.37 60.39
C ASP A 30 -2.38 -142.35 59.80
N LEU A 31 -1.13 -142.76 59.53
CA LEU A 31 -0.12 -141.94 58.86
C LEU A 31 -0.54 -141.52 57.45
N GLN A 32 -1.19 -142.41 56.68
CA GLN A 32 -1.73 -142.04 55.36
C GLN A 32 -2.84 -140.99 55.47
N ARG A 33 -3.73 -141.10 56.45
CA ARG A 33 -4.74 -140.06 56.72
C ARG A 33 -4.11 -138.73 57.11
N GLU A 34 -3.03 -138.75 57.89
CA GLU A 34 -2.29 -137.54 58.28
C GLU A 34 -1.55 -136.91 57.08
N VAL A 35 -0.94 -137.73 56.21
CA VAL A 35 -0.32 -137.27 54.95
C VAL A 35 -1.35 -136.67 54.00
N ASP A 36 -2.53 -137.27 53.88
CA ASP A 36 -3.59 -136.75 53.02
C ASP A 36 -4.19 -135.44 53.57
N GLN A 37 -4.31 -135.30 54.91
CA GLN A 37 -4.66 -134.02 55.54
C GLN A 37 -3.60 -132.94 55.28
N LEU A 38 -2.32 -133.27 55.39
CA LEU A 38 -1.23 -132.33 55.12
C LEU A 38 -1.17 -131.90 53.66
N LYS A 39 -1.49 -132.80 52.72
CA LYS A 39 -1.62 -132.44 51.29
C LYS A 39 -2.77 -131.46 51.07
N LEU A 40 -3.93 -131.71 51.66
CA LEU A 40 -5.09 -130.81 51.56
C LEU A 40 -4.74 -129.40 52.08
N VAL A 41 -4.09 -129.33 53.24
CA VAL A 41 -3.61 -128.04 53.83
C VAL A 41 -2.56 -127.38 52.94
N SER A 42 -1.68 -128.14 52.30
CA SER A 42 -0.68 -127.62 51.36
C SER A 42 -1.34 -127.05 50.10
N GLU A 43 -2.35 -127.72 49.56
CA GLU A 43 -3.11 -127.26 48.40
C GLU A 43 -3.92 -125.99 48.72
N ASP A 44 -4.58 -125.93 49.88
CA ASP A 44 -5.27 -124.73 50.37
C ASP A 44 -4.32 -123.55 50.57
N ARG A 45 -3.13 -123.79 51.12
CA ARG A 45 -2.08 -122.75 51.27
C ARG A 45 -1.56 -122.27 49.93
N LEU A 46 -1.41 -123.15 48.94
CA LEU A 46 -0.99 -122.79 47.59
C LEU A 46 -2.06 -121.96 46.87
N ALA A 47 -3.34 -122.34 47.02
CA ALA A 47 -4.47 -121.59 46.50
C ALA A 47 -4.56 -120.20 47.15
N LEU A 48 -4.39 -120.10 48.47
CA LEU A 48 -4.34 -118.82 49.19
C LEU A 48 -3.16 -117.95 48.75
N SER A 49 -1.96 -118.54 48.60
CA SER A 49 -0.77 -117.83 48.11
C SER A 49 -0.98 -117.28 46.70
N THR A 50 -1.64 -118.04 45.83
CA THR A 50 -1.95 -117.62 44.47
C THR A 50 -2.95 -116.46 44.46
N ARG A 51 -4.03 -116.53 45.28
CA ARG A 51 -4.99 -115.42 45.44
C ARG A 51 -4.31 -114.15 45.95
N LEU A 52 -3.48 -114.25 46.98
CA LEU A 52 -2.75 -113.11 47.53
C LEU A 52 -1.77 -112.50 46.53
N LYS A 53 -1.15 -113.30 45.66
CA LYS A 53 -0.29 -112.78 44.57
C LYS A 53 -1.07 -112.00 43.53
N ILE A 54 -2.28 -112.45 43.19
CA ILE A 54 -3.18 -111.75 42.26
C ILE A 54 -3.64 -110.44 42.89
N GLU A 55 -4.13 -110.46 44.14
CA GLU A 55 -4.53 -109.24 44.85
C GLU A 55 -3.38 -108.24 45.00
N LEU A 56 -2.16 -108.72 45.26
CA LEU A 56 -0.97 -107.87 45.33
C LEU A 56 -0.63 -107.26 43.95
N ALA A 57 -0.78 -108.02 42.86
CA ALA A 57 -0.58 -107.51 41.51
C ALA A 57 -1.63 -106.46 41.13
N ASP A 58 -2.90 -106.70 41.45
CA ASP A 58 -3.99 -105.74 41.24
C ASP A 58 -3.79 -104.47 42.07
N SER A 59 -3.34 -104.60 43.32
CA SER A 59 -3.03 -103.46 44.18
C SER A 59 -1.89 -102.61 43.61
N ARG A 60 -0.82 -103.24 43.11
CA ARG A 60 0.30 -102.55 42.44
C ARG A 60 -0.12 -101.87 41.14
N ALA A 61 -1.00 -102.50 40.36
CA ALA A 61 -1.55 -101.90 39.15
C ALA A 61 -2.35 -100.63 39.49
N ARG A 62 -3.21 -100.69 40.52
CA ARG A 62 -3.95 -99.52 41.03
C ARG A 62 -3.03 -98.43 41.57
N GLU A 63 -1.97 -98.80 42.29
CA GLU A 63 -0.96 -97.85 42.79
C GLU A 63 -0.27 -97.11 41.63
N THR A 64 0.03 -97.82 40.54
CA THR A 64 0.64 -97.23 39.34
C THR A 64 -0.32 -96.27 38.65
N GLU A 65 -1.58 -96.66 38.46
CA GLU A 65 -2.63 -95.81 37.87
C GLU A 65 -2.90 -94.55 38.73
N LEU A 66 -2.94 -94.71 40.07
CA LEU A 66 -3.03 -93.60 41.01
C LEU A 66 -1.82 -92.67 40.93
N SER A 67 -0.60 -93.21 40.76
CA SER A 67 0.61 -92.40 40.61
C SER A 67 0.61 -91.59 39.31
N GLU A 68 0.17 -92.18 38.20
CA GLU A 68 0.05 -91.50 36.91
C GLU A 68 -1.02 -90.41 36.93
N THR A 69 -2.18 -90.69 37.52
CA THR A 69 -3.25 -89.69 37.68
C THR A 69 -2.82 -88.55 38.60
N LEU A 70 -2.09 -88.82 39.69
CA LEU A 70 -1.54 -87.80 40.57
C LEU A 70 -0.48 -86.93 39.88
N ALA A 71 0.37 -87.54 39.05
CA ALA A 71 1.34 -86.80 38.23
C ALA A 71 0.65 -85.89 37.20
N SER A 72 -0.40 -86.38 36.54
CA SER A 72 -1.22 -85.57 35.62
C SER A 72 -1.90 -84.41 36.34
N ALA A 73 -2.49 -84.65 37.51
CA ALA A 73 -3.12 -83.62 38.32
C ALA A 73 -2.11 -82.57 38.81
N ALA A 74 -0.90 -82.98 39.20
CA ALA A 74 0.17 -82.08 39.59
C ALA A 74 0.61 -81.16 38.44
N ASN A 75 0.71 -81.69 37.21
CA ASN A 75 1.01 -80.90 36.03
C ASN A 75 -0.10 -79.88 35.73
N GLN A 76 -1.37 -80.31 35.76
CA GLN A 76 -2.50 -79.41 35.57
C GLN A 76 -2.55 -78.28 36.61
N LEU A 77 -2.22 -78.58 37.87
CA LEU A 77 -2.13 -77.58 38.94
C LEU A 77 -0.99 -76.59 38.69
N SER A 78 0.16 -77.06 38.20
CA SER A 78 1.29 -76.20 37.82
C SER A 78 0.91 -75.26 36.67
N GLU A 79 0.23 -75.77 35.64
CA GLU A 79 -0.26 -74.94 34.53
C GLU A 79 -1.30 -73.91 35.00
N ALA A 80 -2.21 -74.31 35.89
CA ALA A 80 -3.21 -73.40 36.45
C ALA A 80 -2.56 -72.25 37.24
N ARG A 81 -1.55 -72.54 38.06
CA ARG A 81 -0.78 -71.51 38.79
C ARG A 81 -0.07 -70.54 37.84
N LEU A 82 0.51 -71.05 36.76
CA LEU A 82 1.19 -70.20 35.78
C LEU A 82 0.20 -69.30 35.02
N ARG A 83 -1.03 -69.79 34.75
CA ARG A 83 -2.12 -68.96 34.21
C ARG A 83 -2.58 -67.91 35.21
N GLU A 84 -2.73 -68.26 36.48
CA GLU A 84 -3.08 -67.34 37.57
C GLU A 84 -2.06 -66.20 37.69
N ASP A 85 -0.75 -66.53 37.72
CA ASP A 85 0.33 -65.54 37.74
C ASP A 85 0.28 -64.60 36.54
N ASN A 86 0.00 -65.14 35.34
CA ASN A 86 -0.08 -64.32 34.13
C ASN A 86 -1.31 -63.38 34.16
N LEU A 87 -2.47 -63.88 34.57
CA LEU A 87 -3.67 -63.07 34.75
C LEU A 87 -3.46 -61.98 35.81
N SER A 88 -2.77 -62.30 36.91
CA SER A 88 -2.48 -61.33 37.96
C SER A 88 -1.54 -60.20 37.47
N LYS A 89 -0.57 -60.51 36.61
CA LYS A 89 0.27 -59.50 35.94
C LYS A 89 -0.51 -58.64 34.97
N GLN A 90 -1.40 -59.24 34.17
CA GLN A 90 -2.27 -58.49 33.26
C GLN A 90 -3.21 -57.56 34.04
N LEU A 91 -3.79 -58.02 35.14
CA LEU A 91 -4.65 -57.22 36.00
C LEU A 91 -3.89 -55.99 36.55
N ALA A 92 -2.68 -56.19 37.08
CA ALA A 92 -1.85 -55.10 37.57
C ALA A 92 -1.51 -54.08 36.47
N ALA A 93 -1.19 -54.55 35.25
CA ALA A 93 -0.94 -53.66 34.12
C ALA A 93 -2.18 -52.85 33.72
N THR A 94 -3.37 -53.48 33.71
CA THR A 94 -4.62 -52.78 33.42
C THR A 94 -4.99 -51.76 34.50
N GLN A 95 -4.72 -52.04 35.78
CA GLN A 95 -4.94 -51.08 36.86
C GLN A 95 -4.04 -49.85 36.71
N ALA A 96 -2.75 -50.05 36.43
CA ALA A 96 -1.82 -48.93 36.20
C ALA A 96 -2.24 -48.08 34.98
N ALA A 97 -2.72 -48.70 33.91
CA ALA A 97 -3.26 -47.98 32.75
C ALA A 97 -4.52 -47.17 33.10
N LEU A 98 -5.40 -47.72 33.93
CA LEU A 98 -6.62 -47.04 34.38
C LEU A 98 -6.29 -45.81 35.25
N GLU A 99 -5.33 -45.93 36.16
CA GLU A 99 -4.84 -44.81 36.98
C GLU A 99 -4.23 -43.70 36.12
N THR A 100 -3.46 -44.07 35.09
CA THR A 100 -2.88 -43.10 34.15
C THR A 100 -3.97 -42.36 33.38
N ASN A 101 -4.98 -43.08 32.88
CA ASN A 101 -6.11 -42.46 32.19
C ASN A 101 -6.92 -41.54 33.11
N ALA A 102 -7.12 -41.91 34.38
CA ALA A 102 -7.81 -41.07 35.35
C ALA A 102 -7.06 -39.73 35.59
N ALA A 103 -5.73 -39.78 35.72
CA ALA A 103 -4.90 -38.58 35.85
C ALA A 103 -4.95 -37.69 34.59
N GLN A 104 -4.97 -38.30 33.39
CA GLN A 104 -5.16 -37.56 32.14
C GLN A 104 -6.53 -36.88 32.06
N GLN A 105 -7.60 -37.56 32.50
CA GLN A 105 -8.94 -36.98 32.55
C GLN A 105 -9.01 -35.76 33.49
N GLU A 106 -8.37 -35.83 34.66
CA GLU A 106 -8.32 -34.69 35.60
C GLU A 106 -7.57 -33.49 35.02
N THR A 107 -6.48 -33.75 34.28
CA THR A 107 -5.73 -32.72 33.55
C THR A 107 -6.59 -32.06 32.48
N LEU A 108 -7.31 -32.85 31.68
CA LEU A 108 -8.21 -32.35 30.64
C LEU A 108 -9.36 -31.53 31.23
N LEU A 109 -9.94 -31.93 32.36
CA LEU A 109 -10.99 -31.16 33.03
C LEU A 109 -10.47 -29.79 33.50
N THR A 110 -9.23 -29.72 33.97
CA THR A 110 -8.60 -28.47 34.38
C THR A 110 -8.34 -27.54 33.18
N GLN A 111 -7.87 -28.10 32.07
CA GLN A 111 -7.71 -27.35 30.81
C GLN A 111 -9.05 -26.85 30.26
N LEU A 112 -10.12 -27.66 30.37
CA LEU A 112 -11.45 -27.26 29.91
C LEU A 112 -12.01 -26.09 30.74
N SER A 113 -11.78 -26.10 32.06
CA SER A 113 -12.16 -25.00 32.95
C SER A 113 -11.40 -23.71 32.66
N SER A 114 -10.09 -23.80 32.36
CA SER A 114 -9.30 -22.61 31.99
C SER A 114 -9.76 -22.03 30.65
N LEU A 115 -10.07 -22.88 29.67
CA LEU A 115 -10.65 -22.47 28.39
C LEU A 115 -12.01 -21.79 28.57
N GLN A 116 -12.90 -22.36 29.39
CA GLN A 116 -14.19 -21.73 29.69
C GLN A 116 -14.04 -20.32 30.26
N THR A 117 -13.07 -20.13 31.17
CA THR A 117 -12.75 -18.81 31.74
C THR A 117 -12.25 -17.85 30.67
N ALA A 118 -11.38 -18.31 29.75
CA ALA A 118 -10.88 -17.51 28.65
C ALA A 118 -12.00 -17.10 27.67
N VAL A 119 -12.94 -18.00 27.35
CA VAL A 119 -14.11 -17.70 26.52
C VAL A 119 -14.97 -16.62 27.17
N SER A 120 -15.29 -16.74 28.47
CA SER A 120 -16.06 -15.71 29.17
C SER A 120 -15.36 -14.33 29.19
N ALA A 121 -14.03 -14.31 29.27
CA ALA A 121 -13.26 -13.07 29.16
C ALA A 121 -13.36 -12.48 27.73
N ALA A 122 -13.25 -13.32 26.70
CA ALA A 122 -13.40 -12.90 25.32
C ALA A 122 -14.80 -12.31 25.04
N ASP A 123 -15.87 -12.93 25.56
CA ASP A 123 -17.25 -12.41 25.44
C ASP A 123 -17.38 -11.00 26.05
N ALA A 124 -16.73 -10.75 27.20
CA ALA A 124 -16.72 -9.43 27.81
C ALA A 124 -15.97 -8.38 26.96
N HIS A 125 -14.91 -8.78 26.25
CA HIS A 125 -14.20 -7.92 25.31
C HIS A 125 -15.05 -7.61 24.06
N ILE A 126 -15.74 -8.62 23.50
CA ILE A 126 -16.66 -8.45 22.37
C ILE A 126 -17.79 -7.48 22.73
N ALA A 127 -18.36 -7.60 23.93
CA ALA A 127 -19.39 -6.67 24.41
C ALA A 127 -18.89 -5.21 24.45
N LYS A 128 -17.67 -4.98 24.95
CA LYS A 128 -17.05 -3.64 24.96
C LYS A 128 -16.78 -3.11 23.55
N ALA A 129 -16.27 -3.95 22.66
CA ALA A 129 -16.03 -3.57 21.27
C ALA A 129 -17.34 -3.21 20.54
N THR A 130 -18.43 -3.92 20.84
CA THR A 130 -19.77 -3.64 20.28
C THR A 130 -20.32 -2.29 20.75
N ASP A 131 -20.14 -1.94 22.04
CA ASP A 131 -20.49 -0.62 22.56
C ASP A 131 -19.67 0.49 21.88
N HIS A 132 -18.35 0.28 21.74
CA HIS A 132 -17.48 1.24 21.08
C HIS A 132 -17.84 1.44 19.60
N SER A 133 -18.10 0.36 18.86
CA SER A 133 -18.58 0.41 17.48
C SER A 133 -19.89 1.20 17.34
N SER A 134 -20.80 1.05 18.31
CA SER A 134 -22.07 1.78 18.33
C SER A 134 -21.86 3.29 18.53
N ARG A 135 -20.92 3.68 19.40
CA ARG A 135 -20.55 5.11 19.58
C ARG A 135 -19.92 5.70 18.31
N LEU A 136 -18.99 4.99 17.69
CA LEU A 136 -18.35 5.43 16.45
C LEU A 136 -19.36 5.61 15.30
N LYS A 137 -20.38 4.74 15.21
CA LYS A 137 -21.47 4.90 14.23
C LYS A 137 -22.25 6.20 14.42
N ILE A 138 -22.49 6.61 15.68
CA ILE A 138 -23.15 7.88 16.00
C ILE A 138 -22.26 9.06 15.60
N GLU A 139 -20.97 9.03 15.98
CA GLU A 139 -20.01 10.09 15.62
C GLU A 139 -19.81 10.24 14.10
N LEU A 140 -19.83 9.12 13.37
CA LEU A 140 -19.77 9.12 11.91
C LEU A 140 -21.03 9.74 11.29
N ALA A 141 -22.21 9.44 11.83
CA ALA A 141 -23.46 10.05 11.37
C ALA A 141 -23.46 11.57 11.60
N ASP A 142 -22.99 12.03 12.76
CA ASP A 142 -22.83 13.46 13.08
C ASP A 142 -21.83 14.14 12.14
N SER A 143 -20.71 13.49 11.82
CA SER A 143 -19.71 14.03 10.89
C SER A 143 -20.26 14.16 9.48
N ARG A 144 -21.02 13.17 8.98
CA ARG A 144 -21.68 13.25 7.67
C ARG A 144 -22.72 14.36 7.59
N ALA A 145 -23.45 14.61 8.68
CA ALA A 145 -24.38 15.74 8.75
C ALA A 145 -23.64 17.09 8.63
N ARG A 146 -22.50 17.23 9.32
CA ARG A 146 -21.65 18.44 9.21
C ARG A 146 -21.05 18.62 7.81
N GLU A 147 -20.61 17.54 7.19
CA GLU A 147 -20.09 17.56 5.81
C GLU A 147 -21.16 18.05 4.82
N THR A 148 -22.40 17.56 4.96
CA THR A 148 -23.52 18.01 4.13
C THR A 148 -23.78 19.50 4.31
N GLN A 149 -23.80 19.99 5.55
CA GLN A 149 -23.97 21.42 5.84
C GLN A 149 -22.83 22.28 5.27
N LEU A 150 -21.58 21.81 5.37
CA LEU A 150 -20.42 22.50 4.79
C LEU A 150 -20.49 22.54 3.26
N SER A 151 -20.94 21.46 2.62
CA SER A 151 -21.12 21.38 1.17
C SER A 151 -22.18 22.39 0.68
N GLU A 152 -23.30 22.52 1.38
CA GLU A 152 -24.33 23.53 1.08
C GLU A 152 -23.77 24.94 1.23
N THR A 153 -23.05 25.20 2.32
CA THR A 153 -22.40 26.50 2.57
C THR A 153 -21.38 26.86 1.47
N LEU A 154 -20.60 25.88 1.00
CA LEU A 154 -19.63 26.07 -0.07
C LEU A 154 -20.32 26.34 -1.42
N ALA A 155 -21.45 25.69 -1.69
CA ALA A 155 -22.24 25.92 -2.90
C ALA A 155 -22.80 27.36 -2.93
N ASP A 156 -23.29 27.86 -1.80
CA ASP A 156 -23.77 29.24 -1.67
C ASP A 156 -22.64 30.26 -1.84
N ALA A 157 -21.49 30.05 -1.18
CA ALA A 157 -20.31 30.89 -1.34
C ALA A 157 -19.80 30.92 -2.79
N THR A 158 -19.85 29.77 -3.49
CA THR A 158 -19.48 29.68 -4.91
C THR A 158 -20.43 30.50 -5.79
N ARG A 159 -21.72 30.51 -5.46
CA ARG A 159 -22.72 31.33 -6.17
C ARG A 159 -22.45 32.83 -5.97
N GLU A 160 -22.21 33.26 -4.73
CA GLU A 160 -21.84 34.66 -4.43
C GLU A 160 -20.57 35.10 -5.18
N LEU A 161 -19.53 34.26 -5.19
CA LEU A 161 -18.30 34.52 -5.94
C LEU A 161 -18.55 34.70 -7.44
N SER A 162 -19.46 33.89 -8.02
CA SER A 162 -19.82 34.01 -9.43
C SER A 162 -20.55 35.32 -9.74
N GLU A 163 -21.42 35.79 -8.84
CA GLU A 163 -22.09 37.08 -8.97
C GLU A 163 -21.12 38.25 -8.85
N LEU A 164 -20.17 38.17 -7.90
CA LEU A 164 -19.13 39.19 -7.74
C LEU A 164 -18.23 39.29 -8.97
N ARG A 165 -17.81 38.16 -9.55
CA ARG A 165 -17.03 38.15 -10.81
C ARG A 165 -17.79 38.80 -11.96
N ARG A 166 -19.08 38.49 -12.11
CA ARG A 166 -19.90 39.11 -13.15
C ARG A 166 -20.01 40.63 -12.97
N ARG A 167 -20.04 41.09 -11.72
CA ARG A 167 -20.07 42.52 -11.39
C ARG A 167 -18.74 43.21 -11.62
N GLU A 168 -17.63 42.52 -11.38
CA GLU A 168 -16.28 42.97 -11.72
C GLU A 168 -16.09 43.11 -13.24
N GLU A 169 -16.60 42.16 -14.02
CA GLU A 169 -16.59 42.21 -15.49
C GLU A 169 -17.39 43.41 -16.02
N ASP A 170 -18.59 43.65 -15.48
CA ASP A 170 -19.42 44.80 -15.86
C ASP A 170 -18.75 46.13 -15.51
N LEU A 171 -18.19 46.25 -14.30
CA LEU A 171 -17.43 47.44 -13.89
C LEU A 171 -16.19 47.66 -14.76
N SER A 172 -15.48 46.59 -15.14
CA SER A 172 -14.33 46.69 -16.05
C SER A 172 -14.75 47.17 -17.44
N ALA A 173 -15.89 46.70 -17.96
CA ALA A 173 -16.45 47.16 -19.22
C ALA A 173 -16.85 48.64 -19.16
N GLN A 174 -17.49 49.07 -18.07
CA GLN A 174 -17.84 50.48 -17.83
C GLN A 174 -16.59 51.37 -17.75
N LEU A 175 -15.54 50.91 -17.07
CA LEU A 175 -14.27 51.64 -16.97
C LEU A 175 -13.62 51.80 -18.36
N ALA A 176 -13.58 50.73 -19.16
CA ALA A 176 -13.05 50.77 -20.52
C ALA A 176 -13.83 51.75 -21.42
N ALA A 177 -15.16 51.76 -21.31
CA ALA A 177 -16.01 52.71 -22.03
C ALA A 177 -15.72 54.17 -21.59
N ALA A 178 -15.60 54.42 -20.29
CA ALA A 178 -15.26 55.74 -19.76
C ALA A 178 -13.88 56.22 -20.25
N GLN A 179 -12.87 55.34 -20.27
CA GLN A 179 -11.54 55.65 -20.80
C GLN A 179 -11.57 56.00 -22.29
N ALA A 180 -12.37 55.29 -23.09
CA ALA A 180 -12.53 55.59 -24.51
C ALA A 180 -13.16 56.99 -24.74
N THR A 181 -14.18 57.34 -23.95
CA THR A 181 -14.79 58.69 -23.99
C THR A 181 -13.77 59.75 -23.63
N LEU A 182 -13.00 59.55 -22.55
CA LEU A 182 -11.99 60.50 -22.09
C LEU A 182 -10.88 60.73 -23.14
N SER A 183 -10.47 59.67 -23.84
CA SER A 183 -9.50 59.76 -24.93
C SER A 183 -10.07 60.54 -26.12
N THR A 184 -11.36 60.38 -26.41
CA THR A 184 -12.04 61.12 -27.48
C THR A 184 -12.14 62.60 -27.15
N ASP A 185 -12.52 62.93 -25.91
CA ASP A 185 -12.58 64.30 -25.40
C ASP A 185 -11.19 64.97 -25.39
N ALA A 186 -10.14 64.22 -25.04
CA ALA A 186 -8.76 64.71 -25.09
C ALA A 186 -8.35 65.07 -26.53
N ALA A 187 -8.68 64.24 -27.52
CA ALA A 187 -8.41 64.52 -28.93
C ALA A 187 -9.20 65.73 -29.45
N GLN A 188 -10.47 65.88 -29.02
CA GLN A 188 -11.27 67.08 -29.33
C GLN A 188 -10.66 68.34 -28.72
N ARG A 189 -10.21 68.28 -27.47
CA ARG A 189 -9.53 69.39 -26.79
C ARG A 189 -8.26 69.81 -27.53
N GLU A 190 -7.46 68.85 -27.97
CA GLU A 190 -6.24 69.14 -28.75
C GLU A 190 -6.56 69.82 -30.08
N THR A 191 -7.62 69.35 -30.78
CA THR A 191 -8.12 70.00 -32.00
C THR A 191 -8.58 71.44 -31.75
N LEU A 192 -9.33 71.67 -30.67
CA LEU A 192 -9.77 73.01 -30.28
C LEU A 192 -8.58 73.93 -29.94
N LEU A 193 -7.55 73.42 -29.27
CA LEU A 193 -6.33 74.19 -28.98
C LEU A 193 -5.59 74.61 -30.25
N ILE A 194 -5.52 73.74 -31.26
CA ILE A 194 -4.94 74.07 -32.57
C ILE A 194 -5.77 75.17 -33.26
N GLN A 195 -7.10 75.07 -33.25
CA GLN A 195 -7.97 76.10 -33.80
C GLN A 195 -7.82 77.45 -33.09
N LEU A 196 -7.71 77.44 -31.76
CA LEU A 196 -7.52 78.64 -30.94
C LEU A 196 -6.18 79.31 -31.23
N SER A 197 -5.11 78.52 -31.41
CA SER A 197 -3.80 78.99 -31.86
C SER A 197 -3.84 79.63 -33.26
N SER A 198 -4.57 79.03 -34.20
CA SER A 198 -4.79 79.61 -35.54
C SER A 198 -5.49 80.96 -35.45
N LEU A 199 -6.58 81.04 -34.70
CA LEU A 199 -7.34 82.27 -34.50
C LEU A 199 -6.51 83.36 -33.80
N GLN A 200 -5.67 83.00 -32.82
CA GLN A 200 -4.74 83.95 -32.20
C GLN A 200 -3.71 84.49 -33.19
N THR A 201 -3.25 83.66 -34.12
CA THR A 201 -2.31 84.07 -35.18
C THR A 201 -2.99 85.03 -36.16
N GLU A 202 -4.21 84.73 -36.59
CA GLU A 202 -5.02 85.61 -37.45
C GLU A 202 -5.32 86.96 -36.77
N LEU A 203 -5.70 86.94 -35.49
CA LEU A 203 -5.95 88.15 -34.71
C LEU A 203 -4.68 89.00 -34.59
N SER A 204 -3.52 88.36 -34.36
CA SER A 204 -2.23 89.05 -34.31
C SER A 204 -1.90 89.72 -35.64
N ALA A 205 -2.14 89.04 -36.77
CA ALA A 205 -1.96 89.60 -38.11
C ALA A 205 -2.92 90.80 -38.36
N ALA A 206 -4.19 90.69 -37.96
CA ALA A 206 -5.15 91.78 -38.08
C ALA A 206 -4.76 93.01 -37.24
N THR A 207 -4.28 92.81 -36.00
CA THR A 207 -3.80 93.92 -35.17
C THR A 207 -2.54 94.58 -35.72
N ALA A 208 -1.64 93.81 -36.36
CA ALA A 208 -0.49 94.37 -37.06
C ALA A 208 -0.92 95.22 -38.27
N SER A 209 -1.91 94.76 -39.04
CA SER A 209 -2.49 95.52 -40.16
C SER A 209 -3.17 96.81 -39.70
N ASP A 210 -3.89 96.82 -38.57
CA ASP A 210 -4.48 98.04 -37.99
C ASP A 210 -3.39 99.03 -37.54
N ALA A 211 -2.32 98.51 -36.91
CA ALA A 211 -1.19 99.33 -36.48
C ALA A 211 -0.46 99.98 -37.67
N GLU A 212 -0.35 99.27 -38.80
CA GLU A 212 0.24 99.78 -40.03
C GLU A 212 -0.67 100.85 -40.68
N ALA A 213 -1.97 100.59 -40.78
CA ALA A 213 -2.95 101.59 -41.25
C ALA A 213 -2.92 102.87 -40.39
N ARG A 214 -2.80 102.74 -39.07
CA ARG A 214 -2.64 103.89 -38.16
C ARG A 214 -1.34 104.67 -38.41
N ARG A 215 -0.23 104.00 -38.72
CA ARG A 215 1.03 104.67 -39.09
C ARG A 215 0.91 105.43 -40.41
N GLU A 216 0.23 104.85 -41.40
CA GLU A 216 -0.04 105.56 -42.66
C GLU A 216 -0.92 106.79 -42.44
N LEU A 217 -1.92 106.70 -41.56
CA LEU A 217 -2.77 107.83 -41.16
C LEU A 217 -1.97 108.95 -40.46
N VAL A 218 -1.07 108.59 -39.55
CA VAL A 218 -0.16 109.55 -38.91
C VAL A 218 0.79 110.18 -39.93
N SER A 219 1.33 109.41 -40.87
CA SER A 219 2.15 109.92 -41.99
C SER A 219 1.36 110.86 -42.90
N ALA A 220 0.12 110.53 -43.22
CA ALA A 220 -0.77 111.37 -44.01
C ALA A 220 -1.08 112.69 -43.29
N ASN A 221 -1.36 112.65 -41.98
CA ASN A 221 -1.56 113.85 -41.17
C ASN A 221 -0.29 114.72 -41.07
N ALA A 222 0.89 114.11 -40.99
CA ALA A 222 2.16 114.85 -41.05
C ALA A 222 2.34 115.57 -42.40
N ARG A 223 1.98 114.93 -43.52
CA ARG A 223 1.99 115.56 -44.85
C ARG A 223 0.97 116.70 -44.98
N ILE A 224 -0.20 116.57 -44.34
CA ILE A 224 -1.19 117.66 -44.26
C ILE A 224 -0.63 118.83 -43.44
N GLY A 225 0.05 118.56 -42.33
CA GLY A 225 0.75 119.58 -41.54
C GLY A 225 1.85 120.31 -42.35
N GLU A 226 2.65 119.58 -43.12
CA GLU A 226 3.66 120.17 -44.02
C GLU A 226 3.04 120.98 -45.17
N ALA A 227 1.87 120.56 -45.68
CA ALA A 227 1.11 121.31 -46.68
C ALA A 227 0.55 122.63 -46.10
N ALA A 228 0.07 122.62 -44.85
CA ALA A 228 -0.40 123.81 -44.14
C ALA A 228 0.75 124.80 -43.85
N VAL A 229 1.95 124.30 -43.50
CA VAL A 229 3.15 125.15 -43.36
C VAL A 229 3.58 125.73 -44.71
N ARG A 230 3.41 124.99 -45.81
CA ARG A 230 3.64 125.49 -47.19
C ARG A 230 2.63 126.56 -47.60
N GLU A 231 1.36 126.43 -47.20
CA GLU A 231 0.32 127.45 -47.40
C GLU A 231 0.64 128.73 -46.61
N GLU A 232 1.13 128.61 -45.37
CA GLU A 232 1.56 129.75 -44.55
C GLU A 232 2.85 130.42 -45.09
N THR A 233 3.73 129.66 -45.72
CA THR A 233 4.96 130.18 -46.36
C THR A 233 4.66 130.86 -47.70
N LEU A 234 3.75 130.31 -48.51
CA LEU A 234 3.24 130.93 -49.74
C LEU A 234 2.40 132.20 -49.46
N SER A 235 1.72 132.26 -48.30
CA SER A 235 1.03 133.47 -47.83
C SER A 235 1.99 134.57 -47.37
N ARG A 236 3.22 134.22 -46.94
CA ARG A 236 4.28 135.18 -46.58
C ARG A 236 5.06 135.72 -47.78
N GLU A 237 5.16 134.97 -48.89
CA GLU A 237 5.83 135.42 -50.12
C GLU A 237 4.90 136.20 -51.08
N LEU A 238 3.58 136.05 -50.96
CA LEU A 238 2.60 136.83 -51.75
C LEU A 238 2.33 138.23 -51.17
N ALA A 239 2.88 138.56 -49.99
CA ALA A 239 2.67 139.81 -49.28
C ALA A 239 3.87 140.79 -49.34
N SER A 240 4.68 140.72 -50.42
CA SER A 240 5.78 141.68 -50.71
C SER A 240 5.59 142.47 -52.01
N SER A 241 4.35 142.77 -52.38
CA SER A 241 4.05 143.54 -53.58
C SER A 241 2.85 144.46 -53.34
N THR A 242 3.13 145.76 -53.24
CA THR A 242 2.23 146.93 -53.43
C THR A 242 1.08 147.11 -52.43
N GLU A 243 0.70 148.28 -51.93
CA GLU A 243 1.22 149.66 -51.83
C GLU A 243 0.10 150.38 -51.03
N ARG A 244 0.45 151.17 -50.01
CA ARG A 244 -0.38 152.24 -49.37
C ARG A 244 -1.39 151.90 -48.25
N ALA A 245 -1.27 152.76 -47.22
CA ALA A 245 -2.22 153.19 -46.18
C ALA A 245 -2.39 152.28 -44.95
N GLU A 246 -1.60 152.47 -43.89
CA GLU A 246 -1.74 153.45 -42.79
C GLU A 246 -2.91 153.21 -41.80
N ILE A 247 -2.47 152.95 -40.55
CA ILE A 247 -2.99 153.43 -39.26
C ILE A 247 -3.86 152.49 -38.39
N ALA A 248 -3.33 152.33 -37.17
CA ALA A 248 -3.93 152.01 -35.86
C ALA A 248 -4.25 150.53 -35.57
N LYS A 249 -3.36 149.79 -34.90
CA LYS A 249 -2.94 149.89 -33.48
C LYS A 249 -4.05 149.45 -32.49
N SER A 250 -3.69 148.40 -31.74
CA SER A 250 -4.15 148.04 -30.38
C SER A 250 -5.29 147.02 -30.24
N ALA A 251 -4.89 145.77 -30.02
CA ALA A 251 -5.04 145.06 -28.74
C ALA A 251 -4.19 143.77 -28.86
N GLN A 252 -2.94 143.66 -28.38
CA GLN A 252 -2.40 143.89 -27.04
C GLN A 252 -3.40 143.55 -25.93
N SER A 253 -3.62 142.26 -25.66
CA SER A 253 -3.38 141.63 -24.35
C SER A 253 -4.26 140.40 -24.17
N ALA A 254 -3.61 139.24 -24.07
CA ALA A 254 -3.98 138.06 -23.26
C ALA A 254 -3.74 136.79 -24.07
N ALA A 255 -2.58 136.17 -23.83
CA ALA A 255 -2.41 134.73 -23.69
C ALA A 255 -0.92 134.30 -23.74
N THR A 256 0.00 135.21 -23.39
CA THR A 256 1.19 134.84 -22.61
C THR A 256 0.73 134.37 -21.23
N ALA A 257 0.19 133.15 -21.15
CA ALA A 257 -0.15 132.50 -19.89
C ALA A 257 -0.33 130.97 -19.99
N LEU A 258 0.05 130.31 -21.10
CA LEU A 258 -0.05 128.85 -21.21
C LEU A 258 1.11 128.22 -21.97
N SER A 259 2.31 128.82 -21.87
CA SER A 259 3.57 128.22 -22.32
C SER A 259 4.54 127.89 -21.17
N GLU A 260 4.09 127.93 -19.91
CA GLU A 260 4.95 127.66 -18.74
C GLU A 260 4.54 126.41 -17.93
N GLU A 261 3.52 125.64 -18.32
CA GLU A 261 3.04 124.51 -17.49
C GLU A 261 3.13 123.10 -18.10
N LEU A 262 3.68 122.93 -19.32
CA LEU A 262 3.80 121.59 -19.95
C LEU A 262 5.24 121.14 -20.24
N TYR A 263 6.24 121.84 -19.70
CA TYR A 263 7.65 121.46 -19.83
C TYR A 263 8.20 120.70 -18.59
N ASP A 264 7.50 120.73 -17.45
CA ASP A 264 7.98 120.12 -16.20
C ASP A 264 7.35 118.74 -15.86
N LEU A 265 6.55 118.14 -16.74
CA LEU A 265 5.87 116.85 -16.48
C LEU A 265 6.55 115.64 -17.14
N ALA A 266 7.87 115.71 -17.41
CA ALA A 266 8.58 114.66 -18.15
C ALA A 266 9.85 114.11 -17.51
N HIS A 267 10.22 114.43 -16.26
CA HIS A 267 11.48 113.92 -15.67
C HIS A 267 11.41 113.36 -14.23
N ALA A 268 10.25 112.86 -13.78
CA ALA A 268 10.18 112.13 -12.52
C ALA A 268 9.14 111.00 -12.55
N VAL A 269 9.58 109.77 -12.88
CA VAL A 269 9.45 108.55 -12.04
C VAL A 269 10.18 107.41 -12.77
N GLY A 270 11.14 106.83 -12.04
CA GLY A 270 12.16 105.91 -12.51
C GLY A 270 11.82 104.41 -12.45
N PRO A 271 12.84 103.53 -12.43
CA PRO A 271 12.79 102.10 -12.77
C PRO A 271 12.01 101.15 -11.82
N SER A 272 11.06 101.64 -11.03
CA SER A 272 10.50 100.87 -9.90
C SER A 272 9.42 99.82 -10.29
N LEU A 273 8.80 99.92 -11.46
CA LEU A 273 7.75 98.95 -11.87
C LEU A 273 8.30 97.76 -12.68
N ARG A 274 9.49 97.90 -13.26
CA ARG A 274 10.10 96.86 -14.11
C ARG A 274 10.81 95.78 -13.27
N ASP A 275 11.39 96.17 -12.14
CA ASP A 275 12.01 95.24 -11.20
C ASP A 275 10.99 94.51 -10.31
N GLN A 276 9.84 95.14 -10.01
CA GLN A 276 8.74 94.47 -9.29
C GLN A 276 8.03 93.38 -10.12
N MET A 277 7.92 93.53 -11.44
CA MET A 277 7.31 92.51 -12.30
C MET A 277 8.23 91.32 -12.60
N THR A 278 9.56 91.51 -12.51
CA THR A 278 10.54 90.43 -12.73
C THR A 278 10.73 89.56 -11.48
N ALA A 279 10.54 90.11 -10.28
CA ALA A 279 10.62 89.37 -9.01
C ALA A 279 9.40 88.46 -8.74
N GLN A 280 8.20 88.79 -9.25
CA GLN A 280 7.01 87.93 -9.11
C GLN A 280 6.95 86.78 -10.12
N ALA A 281 7.60 86.91 -11.28
CA ALA A 281 7.65 85.84 -12.29
C ALA A 281 8.53 84.64 -11.87
N ASN A 282 9.63 84.89 -11.13
CA ASN A 282 10.55 83.82 -10.71
C ASN A 282 10.05 83.01 -9.49
N VAL A 283 9.13 83.56 -8.69
CA VAL A 283 8.48 82.82 -7.59
C VAL A 283 7.42 81.85 -8.13
N ILE A 284 6.72 82.20 -9.22
CA ILE A 284 5.68 81.36 -9.85
C ILE A 284 6.30 80.22 -10.68
N LEU A 285 7.47 80.44 -11.30
CA LEU A 285 8.22 79.42 -12.05
C LEU A 285 8.88 78.36 -11.14
N GLY A 286 9.23 78.70 -9.89
CA GLY A 286 9.73 77.75 -8.89
C GLY A 286 8.65 76.79 -8.39
N SER A 287 7.46 77.30 -8.05
CA SER A 287 6.35 76.48 -7.54
C SER A 287 5.74 75.54 -8.59
N LEU A 288 5.90 75.81 -9.89
CA LEU A 288 5.45 74.93 -10.98
C LEU A 288 6.38 73.73 -11.23
N ASN A 289 7.68 73.84 -10.94
CA ASN A 289 8.63 72.73 -11.06
C ASN A 289 8.56 71.77 -9.87
N ASP A 290 8.27 72.26 -8.66
CA ASP A 290 8.06 71.40 -7.48
C ASP A 290 6.73 70.62 -7.56
N LEU A 291 5.69 71.20 -8.19
CA LEU A 291 4.42 70.51 -8.46
C LEU A 291 4.56 69.39 -9.50
N LYS A 292 5.46 69.57 -10.48
CA LYS A 292 5.79 68.58 -11.52
C LYS A 292 6.63 67.42 -10.96
N ALA A 293 7.53 67.69 -10.01
CA ALA A 293 8.31 66.66 -9.32
C ALA A 293 7.49 65.83 -8.31
N SER A 294 6.48 66.43 -7.68
CA SER A 294 5.58 65.74 -6.73
C SER A 294 4.53 64.84 -7.42
N LEU A 295 4.06 65.20 -8.63
CA LEU A 295 3.10 64.39 -9.40
C LEU A 295 3.73 63.15 -10.07
N LEU A 296 5.03 63.17 -10.36
CA LEU A 296 5.75 62.04 -10.96
C LEU A 296 6.28 61.02 -9.93
N ALA A 297 6.07 61.27 -8.63
CA ALA A 297 6.57 60.42 -7.55
C ALA A 297 5.51 59.50 -6.90
N GLN A 298 4.25 59.46 -7.37
CA GLN A 298 3.16 58.76 -6.67
C GLN A 298 2.51 57.54 -7.36
N PHE A 299 3.05 57.03 -8.47
CA PHE A 299 2.62 55.71 -8.97
C PHE A 299 3.76 54.90 -9.60
N PRO A 300 4.40 54.03 -8.80
CA PRO A 300 4.59 52.67 -9.27
C PRO A 300 4.32 51.64 -8.15
N SER A 301 3.14 51.00 -8.12
CA SER A 301 2.94 49.80 -7.28
C SER A 301 1.77 48.88 -7.64
N LEU A 302 1.24 48.90 -8.87
CA LEU A 302 0.16 47.95 -9.26
C LEU A 302 0.43 47.10 -10.51
N SER A 303 1.56 47.29 -11.21
CA SER A 303 1.99 46.40 -12.29
C SER A 303 3.15 45.47 -11.90
N SER A 304 3.97 45.83 -10.91
CA SER A 304 5.16 45.07 -10.50
C SER A 304 4.86 43.90 -9.55
N ASN A 305 3.81 43.98 -8.72
CA ASN A 305 3.45 42.88 -7.80
C ASN A 305 2.54 41.83 -8.44
N ILE A 306 1.75 42.20 -9.46
CA ILE A 306 0.90 41.27 -10.22
C ILE A 306 1.74 40.43 -11.19
N PHE A 307 2.79 41.01 -11.79
CA PHE A 307 3.69 40.26 -12.66
C PHE A 307 4.66 39.34 -11.89
N ALA A 308 5.08 39.72 -10.67
CA ALA A 308 5.99 38.92 -9.84
C ALA A 308 5.33 37.67 -9.20
N LEU A 309 4.01 37.68 -8.99
CA LEU A 309 3.27 36.53 -8.44
C LEU A 309 2.91 35.48 -9.51
N GLN A 310 2.70 35.89 -10.77
CA GLN A 310 2.50 34.96 -11.88
C GLN A 310 3.82 34.44 -12.47
N SER A 311 4.88 35.25 -12.50
CA SER A 311 6.19 34.80 -13.00
C SER A 311 6.91 33.85 -12.04
N GLY A 312 6.80 34.04 -10.72
CA GLY A 312 7.54 33.22 -9.74
C GLY A 312 7.10 31.76 -9.65
N GLN A 313 5.80 31.46 -9.82
CA GLN A 313 5.31 30.07 -9.81
C GLN A 313 5.54 29.36 -11.16
N GLU A 314 5.37 30.06 -12.28
CA GLU A 314 5.71 29.52 -13.59
C GLU A 314 7.22 29.36 -13.77
N GLU A 315 8.05 30.28 -13.27
CA GLU A 315 9.50 30.19 -13.33
C GLU A 315 10.05 29.14 -12.37
N ALA A 316 9.40 28.89 -11.22
CA ALA A 316 9.73 27.76 -10.35
C ALA A 316 9.35 26.41 -10.99
N PHE A 317 8.17 26.28 -11.60
CA PHE A 317 7.78 25.06 -12.33
C PHE A 317 8.58 24.88 -13.62
N ARG A 318 8.94 25.97 -14.32
CA ARG A 318 9.77 25.96 -15.52
C ARG A 318 11.23 25.73 -15.16
N ASN A 319 11.75 26.20 -14.02
CA ASN A 319 13.07 25.83 -13.50
C ASN A 319 13.10 24.40 -12.95
N LEU A 320 12.03 23.90 -12.34
CA LEU A 320 11.93 22.51 -11.93
C LEU A 320 11.87 21.61 -13.16
N ARG A 321 11.01 21.94 -14.14
CA ARG A 321 10.93 21.28 -15.44
C ARG A 321 12.23 21.39 -16.21
N ASN A 322 12.90 22.54 -16.23
CA ASN A 322 14.19 22.74 -16.90
C ASN A 322 15.34 22.08 -16.13
N ARG A 323 15.29 21.94 -14.80
CA ARG A 323 16.28 21.15 -14.04
C ARG A 323 16.08 19.66 -14.26
N LEU A 324 14.84 19.19 -14.29
CA LEU A 324 14.47 17.83 -14.68
C LEU A 324 14.79 17.57 -16.16
N SER A 325 14.66 18.57 -17.03
CA SER A 325 14.99 18.50 -18.46
C SER A 325 16.47 18.77 -18.77
N ALA A 326 17.22 19.39 -17.85
CA ALA A 326 18.66 19.64 -17.93
C ALA A 326 19.48 18.52 -17.27
N CYS A 327 18.82 17.54 -16.63
CA CYS A 327 19.30 16.15 -16.53
C CYS A 327 19.30 15.47 -17.92
N ARG A 328 19.76 16.20 -18.95
CA ARG A 328 19.90 15.79 -20.35
C ARG A 328 21.26 15.16 -20.63
N GLU A 329 22.01 14.83 -19.58
CA GLU A 329 23.13 13.89 -19.61
C GLU A 329 22.73 12.63 -18.84
N GLY A 330 21.73 11.92 -19.37
CA GLY A 330 21.20 10.71 -18.77
C GLY A 330 20.58 10.90 -17.38
N PRO A 331 19.85 9.91 -16.86
CA PRO A 331 19.47 9.93 -15.46
C PRO A 331 20.73 9.90 -14.58
N HIS A 332 20.95 10.94 -13.79
CA HIS A 332 21.95 10.86 -12.74
C HIS A 332 21.49 9.78 -11.75
N PRO A 333 22.31 8.76 -11.41
CA PRO A 333 21.88 7.61 -10.60
C PRO A 333 21.13 8.02 -9.31
N LEU A 334 21.65 9.04 -8.61
CA LEU A 334 21.01 9.64 -7.44
C LEU A 334 19.57 10.14 -7.66
N THR A 335 19.24 10.69 -8.83
CA THR A 335 17.89 11.23 -9.10
C THR A 335 16.88 10.10 -9.34
N ASN A 336 17.29 9.05 -10.04
CA ASN A 336 16.46 7.86 -10.21
C ASN A 336 16.23 7.15 -8.89
N ASP A 337 17.26 7.03 -8.07
CA ASP A 337 17.14 6.36 -6.79
C ASP A 337 16.20 7.13 -5.85
N LEU A 338 16.26 8.46 -5.82
CA LEU A 338 15.32 9.29 -5.05
C LEU A 338 13.87 9.15 -5.54
N TYR A 339 13.65 9.07 -6.85
CA TYR A 339 12.32 8.84 -7.41
C TYR A 339 11.77 7.46 -6.99
N LEU A 340 12.57 6.40 -7.15
CA LEU A 340 12.16 5.05 -6.82
C LEU A 340 11.96 4.86 -5.31
N ASP A 341 12.79 5.47 -4.47
CA ASP A 341 12.62 5.45 -3.01
C ASP A 341 11.32 6.16 -2.58
N LEU A 342 10.98 7.30 -3.20
CA LEU A 342 9.73 8.00 -2.93
C LEU A 342 8.52 7.21 -3.43
N LEU A 343 8.60 6.63 -4.62
CA LEU A 343 7.55 5.81 -5.19
C LEU A 343 7.28 4.56 -4.32
N GLU A 344 8.33 3.87 -3.88
CA GLU A 344 8.24 2.76 -2.92
C GLU A 344 7.54 3.19 -1.63
N ALA A 345 7.95 4.32 -1.04
CA ALA A 345 7.35 4.82 0.20
C ALA A 345 5.87 5.22 0.03
N SER A 346 5.49 5.74 -1.14
CA SER A 346 4.11 6.08 -1.48
C SER A 346 3.24 4.84 -1.62
N LEU A 347 3.66 3.89 -2.46
CA LEU A 347 2.91 2.67 -2.77
C LEU A 347 2.73 1.77 -1.54
N THR A 348 3.68 1.80 -0.61
CA THR A 348 3.61 1.09 0.67
C THR A 348 2.87 1.88 1.76
N GLY A 349 2.40 3.10 1.48
CA GLY A 349 1.67 3.93 2.45
C GLY A 349 2.51 4.44 3.63
N MET A 350 3.84 4.32 3.55
CA MET A 350 4.75 4.70 4.64
C MET A 350 4.86 6.22 4.81
N ILE A 351 4.62 7.00 3.75
CA ILE A 351 4.64 8.48 3.80
C ILE A 351 3.56 9.00 4.75
N HIS A 352 2.40 8.35 4.76
CA HIS A 352 1.22 8.79 5.51
C HIS A 352 0.92 7.96 6.75
N ALA A 353 1.79 6.98 7.08
CA ALA A 353 1.56 6.03 8.15
C ALA A 353 0.18 5.35 8.02
N ASP A 354 -0.13 4.86 6.81
CA ASP A 354 -1.42 4.25 6.49
C ASP A 354 -1.72 3.07 7.44
N PRO A 355 -2.84 3.07 8.18
CA PRO A 355 -3.18 2.00 9.12
C PRO A 355 -3.39 0.65 8.42
N SER A 356 -3.30 -0.44 9.20
CA SER A 356 -3.61 -1.78 8.70
C SER A 356 -5.11 -2.06 8.78
N GLU A 357 -5.72 -2.54 7.70
CA GLU A 357 -7.08 -3.10 7.65
C GLU A 357 -7.13 -4.62 7.79
N ALA A 358 -5.97 -5.29 7.99
CA ALA A 358 -5.93 -6.73 8.17
C ALA A 358 -6.86 -7.19 9.32
N PRO A 359 -7.64 -8.28 9.16
CA PRO A 359 -8.60 -8.73 10.18
C PRO A 359 -7.99 -9.04 11.56
N TRP A 360 -6.69 -9.35 11.59
CA TRP A 360 -5.92 -9.64 12.81
C TRP A 360 -5.12 -8.45 13.36
N ALA A 361 -5.26 -7.26 12.77
CA ALA A 361 -4.55 -6.06 13.18
C ALA A 361 -5.46 -5.10 13.96
N ASP A 362 -4.87 -4.32 14.87
CA ASP A 362 -5.58 -3.35 15.72
C ASP A 362 -5.97 -2.05 14.97
N GLY A 363 -5.89 -2.00 13.64
CA GLY A 363 -6.15 -0.76 12.89
C GLY A 363 -5.03 0.29 12.99
N ILE A 364 -3.83 -0.10 13.43
CA ILE A 364 -2.71 0.80 13.71
C ILE A 364 -1.59 0.57 12.69
N TYR A 365 -0.94 1.64 12.26
CA TYR A 365 0.29 1.56 11.47
C TYR A 365 1.49 1.17 12.35
N ASP A 366 2.16 0.08 11.97
CA ASP A 366 3.45 -0.31 12.53
C ASP A 366 4.52 -0.28 11.42
N PRO A 367 5.54 0.60 11.50
CA PRO A 367 6.55 0.72 10.46
C PRO A 367 7.38 -0.55 10.27
N ASN A 368 7.56 -1.38 11.31
CA ASN A 368 8.32 -2.62 11.20
C ASN A 368 7.52 -3.69 10.46
N ARG A 369 6.21 -3.79 10.75
CA ARG A 369 5.32 -4.69 10.03
C ARG A 369 5.18 -4.26 8.57
N ARG A 370 5.01 -2.97 8.29
CA ARG A 370 4.96 -2.45 6.92
C ARG A 370 6.26 -2.68 6.15
N ALA A 371 7.41 -2.55 6.81
CA ALA A 371 8.69 -2.80 6.17
C ALA A 371 8.85 -4.26 5.70
N LEU A 372 8.21 -5.21 6.39
CA LEU A 372 8.23 -6.65 6.08
C LEU A 372 6.95 -7.14 5.36
N GLY A 373 5.98 -6.26 5.09
CA GLY A 373 4.71 -6.60 4.48
C GLY A 373 3.87 -7.60 5.31
N LEU A 374 3.88 -7.42 6.63
CA LEU A 374 3.16 -8.28 7.59
C LEU A 374 1.81 -7.67 8.04
N ASP A 375 1.29 -6.74 7.26
CA ASP A 375 0.04 -6.04 7.49
C ASP A 375 -0.65 -5.73 6.14
N TRP A 376 -1.93 -5.38 6.18
CA TRP A 376 -2.70 -5.05 4.98
C TRP A 376 -3.03 -3.56 5.03
N PRO A 377 -2.39 -2.71 4.21
CA PRO A 377 -2.60 -1.27 4.28
C PRO A 377 -4.03 -0.89 3.90
N SER A 378 -4.65 0.02 4.63
CA SER A 378 -6.04 0.41 4.40
C SER A 378 -6.25 1.16 3.09
N GLN A 379 -5.24 1.94 2.63
CA GLN A 379 -5.31 2.77 1.43
C GLN A 379 -4.18 2.50 0.43
N ALA A 380 -3.01 2.07 0.89
CA ALA A 380 -1.84 1.92 0.03
C ALA A 380 -2.05 0.87 -1.07
N GLU A 381 -1.34 1.03 -2.18
CA GLU A 381 -1.54 0.21 -3.38
C GLU A 381 -0.81 -1.14 -3.36
N THR A 382 0.02 -1.42 -2.36
CA THR A 382 0.64 -2.74 -2.18
C THR A 382 0.81 -3.12 -0.72
N MET A 383 0.62 -4.41 -0.41
CA MET A 383 0.83 -5.00 0.92
C MET A 383 2.15 -5.75 1.07
N ILE A 384 2.98 -5.81 0.02
CA ILE A 384 4.18 -6.65 -0.02
C ILE A 384 5.31 -6.08 0.86
N GLY A 385 5.17 -4.82 1.26
CA GLY A 385 6.11 -4.13 2.14
C GLY A 385 7.44 -3.78 1.48
N ARG A 386 8.28 -3.07 2.25
CA ARG A 386 9.51 -2.48 1.73
C ARG A 386 10.54 -3.52 1.29
N ALA A 387 10.69 -4.62 2.02
CA ALA A 387 11.69 -5.64 1.72
C ALA A 387 11.45 -6.30 0.34
N ARG A 388 10.21 -6.71 0.06
CA ARG A 388 9.83 -7.29 -1.24
C ARG A 388 9.82 -6.26 -2.36
N MET A 389 9.42 -5.01 -2.10
CA MET A 389 9.57 -3.91 -3.08
C MET A 389 11.04 -3.73 -3.49
N ARG A 390 11.98 -3.71 -2.53
CA ARG A 390 13.42 -3.59 -2.85
C ARG A 390 13.96 -4.80 -3.59
N ASN A 391 13.49 -6.00 -3.28
CA ASN A 391 13.81 -7.20 -4.06
C ASN A 391 13.31 -7.08 -5.50
N LEU A 392 12.06 -6.65 -5.69
CA LEU A 392 11.46 -6.40 -7.00
C LEU A 392 12.25 -5.37 -7.81
N ARG A 393 12.65 -4.26 -7.18
CA ARG A 393 13.53 -3.26 -7.81
C ARG A 393 14.88 -3.84 -8.20
N MET A 394 15.55 -4.51 -7.28
CA MET A 394 16.86 -5.13 -7.55
C MET A 394 16.79 -6.09 -8.73
N LEU A 395 15.80 -6.99 -8.76
CA LEU A 395 15.68 -7.99 -9.82
C LEU A 395 15.26 -7.37 -11.15
N THR A 396 14.37 -6.37 -11.14
CA THR A 396 14.00 -5.62 -12.35
C THR A 396 15.21 -4.86 -12.91
N GLN A 397 15.99 -4.19 -12.06
CA GLN A 397 17.22 -3.51 -12.48
C GLN A 397 18.24 -4.51 -13.06
N ARG A 398 18.39 -5.69 -12.46
CA ARG A 398 19.24 -6.76 -13.03
C ARG A 398 18.75 -7.23 -14.40
N VAL A 399 17.44 -7.37 -14.62
CA VAL A 399 16.89 -7.66 -15.97
C VAL A 399 17.34 -6.62 -17.00
N LEU A 400 17.34 -5.34 -16.62
CA LEU A 400 17.76 -4.25 -17.50
C LEU A 400 19.28 -4.25 -17.72
N GLU A 401 20.07 -4.32 -16.65
CA GLU A 401 21.52 -4.22 -16.65
C GLU A 401 22.20 -5.43 -17.31
N GLU A 402 21.69 -6.64 -17.07
CA GLU A 402 22.19 -7.88 -17.67
C GLU A 402 21.65 -8.09 -19.10
N GLY A 403 20.74 -7.22 -19.57
CA GLY A 403 20.16 -7.31 -20.90
C GLY A 403 19.28 -8.55 -21.10
N ILE A 404 18.64 -9.04 -20.04
CA ILE A 404 17.79 -10.24 -20.08
C ILE A 404 16.54 -9.93 -20.92
N PRO A 405 16.25 -10.69 -21.98
CA PRO A 405 15.11 -10.42 -22.84
C PRO A 405 13.79 -10.77 -22.15
N GLY A 406 12.72 -10.08 -22.54
CA GLY A 406 11.36 -10.37 -22.09
C GLY A 406 10.72 -9.27 -21.25
N ASP A 407 9.40 -9.39 -21.14
CA ASP A 407 8.52 -8.50 -20.40
C ASP A 407 8.55 -8.84 -18.89
N LEU A 408 7.80 -8.06 -18.11
CA LEU A 408 7.62 -8.29 -16.67
C LEU A 408 6.16 -8.68 -16.42
N ILE A 409 5.91 -9.57 -15.45
CA ILE A 409 4.56 -9.95 -15.06
C ILE A 409 4.44 -10.18 -13.56
N GLU A 410 3.27 -9.85 -13.03
CA GLU A 410 2.80 -10.27 -11.71
C GLU A 410 1.48 -11.03 -11.86
N THR A 411 1.35 -12.15 -11.14
CA THR A 411 0.12 -12.95 -11.07
C THR A 411 -0.46 -12.87 -9.66
N GLY A 412 -1.47 -12.02 -9.48
CA GLY A 412 -2.02 -11.58 -8.21
C GLY A 412 -1.47 -10.21 -7.85
N VAL A 413 -2.26 -9.17 -8.10
CA VAL A 413 -1.79 -7.77 -8.09
C VAL A 413 -2.48 -6.94 -7.03
N TRP A 414 -3.63 -7.39 -6.52
CA TRP A 414 -4.46 -6.63 -5.58
C TRP A 414 -4.74 -5.20 -6.09
N ARG A 415 -4.21 -4.17 -5.43
CA ARG A 415 -4.35 -2.75 -5.83
C ARG A 415 -3.33 -2.30 -6.88
N GLY A 416 -2.43 -3.19 -7.31
CA GLY A 416 -1.50 -3.01 -8.44
C GLY A 416 -0.17 -2.34 -8.10
N GLY A 417 0.14 -2.07 -6.83
CA GLY A 417 1.28 -1.24 -6.46
C GLY A 417 2.64 -1.80 -6.89
N ALA A 418 2.83 -3.12 -6.87
CA ALA A 418 4.06 -3.75 -7.33
C ALA A 418 4.24 -3.64 -8.86
N CYS A 419 3.16 -3.83 -9.63
CA CYS A 419 3.18 -3.53 -11.07
C CYS A 419 3.41 -2.04 -11.39
N ILE A 420 2.81 -1.11 -10.63
CA ILE A 420 3.09 0.33 -10.75
C ILE A 420 4.57 0.59 -10.51
N TYR A 421 5.17 -0.09 -9.53
CA TYR A 421 6.59 0.06 -9.24
C TYR A 421 7.48 -0.48 -10.36
N MET A 422 7.15 -1.63 -10.96
CA MET A 422 7.82 -2.13 -12.16
C MET A 422 7.80 -1.10 -13.30
N MET A 423 6.65 -0.48 -13.56
CA MET A 423 6.55 0.61 -14.55
C MET A 423 7.40 1.81 -14.18
N GLY A 424 7.43 2.21 -12.90
CA GLY A 424 8.30 3.27 -12.41
C GLY A 424 9.79 2.98 -12.62
N ILE A 425 10.22 1.74 -12.39
CA ILE A 425 11.61 1.30 -12.63
C ILE A 425 11.95 1.37 -14.12
N LEU A 426 11.07 0.89 -15.01
CA LEU A 426 11.26 1.01 -16.46
C LEU A 426 11.35 2.47 -16.90
N ALA A 427 10.46 3.34 -16.38
CA ALA A 427 10.45 4.77 -16.67
C ALA A 427 11.73 5.47 -16.20
N ALA A 428 12.19 5.19 -14.99
CA ALA A 428 13.42 5.75 -14.43
C ALA A 428 14.66 5.32 -15.25
N SER A 429 14.70 4.06 -15.68
CA SER A 429 15.79 3.55 -16.52
C SER A 429 15.69 3.96 -18.00
N GLY A 430 14.61 4.63 -18.41
CA GLY A 430 14.38 5.02 -19.80
C GLY A 430 14.04 3.85 -20.73
N ASP A 431 13.62 2.70 -20.19
CA ASP A 431 13.14 1.58 -21.00
C ASP A 431 11.76 1.94 -21.57
N GLN A 432 11.63 1.87 -22.90
CA GLN A 432 10.39 2.13 -23.64
C GLN A 432 9.87 0.90 -24.39
N ARG A 433 10.45 -0.29 -24.14
CA ARG A 433 10.20 -1.50 -24.92
C ARG A 433 9.44 -2.56 -24.15
N ARG A 434 9.81 -2.80 -22.89
CA ARG A 434 9.23 -3.86 -22.08
C ARG A 434 7.83 -3.49 -21.63
N ARG A 435 6.97 -4.49 -21.60
CA ARG A 435 5.60 -4.41 -21.07
C ARG A 435 5.56 -4.92 -19.64
N VAL A 436 4.58 -4.45 -18.88
CA VAL A 436 4.22 -4.98 -17.56
C VAL A 436 2.83 -5.59 -17.67
N PHE A 437 2.76 -6.90 -17.49
CA PHE A 437 1.51 -7.65 -17.46
C PHE A 437 0.95 -7.68 -16.04
N VAL A 438 -0.30 -7.27 -15.92
CA VAL A 438 -1.06 -7.15 -14.67
C VAL A 438 -2.12 -8.24 -14.70
N ALA A 439 -1.80 -9.43 -14.17
CA ALA A 439 -2.68 -10.59 -14.23
C ALA A 439 -3.39 -10.81 -12.89
N ASP A 440 -4.72 -10.70 -12.89
CA ASP A 440 -5.54 -10.85 -11.69
C ASP A 440 -6.97 -11.22 -12.07
N SER A 441 -7.71 -11.80 -11.13
CA SER A 441 -9.15 -12.01 -11.27
C SER A 441 -9.93 -10.68 -11.21
N PHE A 442 -9.34 -9.67 -10.56
CA PHE A 442 -9.94 -8.40 -10.17
C PHE A 442 -11.22 -8.54 -9.32
N ARG A 443 -11.33 -9.69 -8.63
CA ARG A 443 -12.47 -10.08 -7.80
C ARG A 443 -12.08 -10.94 -6.60
N GLY A 444 -10.80 -10.91 -6.20
CA GLY A 444 -10.25 -11.66 -5.07
C GLY A 444 -9.90 -13.10 -5.42
N LEU A 445 -9.70 -13.94 -4.42
CA LEU A 445 -9.26 -15.32 -4.60
C LEU A 445 -10.41 -16.26 -5.01
N PRO A 446 -10.14 -17.33 -5.77
CA PRO A 446 -11.14 -18.32 -6.11
C PRO A 446 -11.55 -19.16 -4.90
N THR A 447 -12.76 -19.70 -4.91
CA THR A 447 -13.13 -20.75 -3.95
C THR A 447 -12.20 -21.96 -4.14
N PRO A 448 -11.65 -22.56 -3.06
CA PRO A 448 -10.71 -23.67 -3.20
C PRO A 448 -11.32 -24.88 -3.90
N ASN A 449 -10.60 -25.37 -4.91
CA ASN A 449 -10.93 -26.62 -5.58
C ASN A 449 -10.20 -27.79 -4.90
N ALA A 450 -10.70 -28.21 -3.74
CA ALA A 450 -10.07 -29.27 -2.93
C ALA A 450 -10.07 -30.65 -3.61
N GLU A 451 -10.91 -30.88 -4.64
CA GLU A 451 -10.92 -32.13 -5.41
C GLU A 451 -9.63 -32.30 -6.23
N ASP A 452 -9.23 -31.25 -6.96
CA ASP A 452 -8.03 -31.26 -7.79
C ASP A 452 -6.77 -30.78 -7.03
N TYR A 453 -6.97 -29.89 -6.05
CA TYR A 453 -5.91 -29.26 -5.27
C TYR A 453 -6.17 -29.37 -3.75
N PRO A 454 -5.98 -30.56 -3.15
CA PRO A 454 -6.22 -30.77 -1.72
C PRO A 454 -5.38 -29.88 -0.79
N ALA A 455 -4.26 -29.34 -1.28
CA ALA A 455 -3.41 -28.43 -0.52
C ALA A 455 -4.12 -27.12 -0.15
N ASP A 456 -5.12 -26.71 -0.94
CA ASP A 456 -5.91 -25.50 -0.70
C ASP A 456 -7.17 -25.78 0.13
N GLU A 457 -7.39 -27.02 0.58
CA GLU A 457 -8.55 -27.38 1.38
C GLU A 457 -8.66 -26.52 2.64
N GLY A 458 -9.82 -25.88 2.81
CA GLY A 458 -10.10 -25.04 3.97
C GLY A 458 -9.64 -23.59 3.84
N ASP A 459 -9.01 -23.19 2.72
CA ASP A 459 -8.65 -21.79 2.49
C ASP A 459 -9.91 -20.88 2.46
N GLN A 460 -9.85 -19.75 3.15
CA GLN A 460 -10.98 -18.81 3.31
C GLN A 460 -10.73 -17.44 2.65
N HIS A 461 -9.64 -17.25 1.91
CA HIS A 461 -9.30 -15.93 1.35
C HIS A 461 -10.34 -15.42 0.35
N HIS A 462 -11.03 -16.32 -0.36
CA HIS A 462 -12.16 -15.98 -1.24
C HIS A 462 -13.32 -15.26 -0.53
N GLN A 463 -13.40 -15.32 0.80
CA GLN A 463 -14.42 -14.64 1.61
C GLN A 463 -13.98 -13.24 2.04
N MET A 464 -12.71 -12.88 1.84
CA MET A 464 -12.13 -11.62 2.27
C MET A 464 -12.30 -10.55 1.19
N MET A 465 -13.41 -9.80 1.27
CA MET A 465 -13.77 -8.77 0.28
C MET A 465 -12.70 -7.69 0.06
N GLN A 466 -11.81 -7.46 1.02
CA GLN A 466 -10.69 -6.51 0.92
C GLN A 466 -9.67 -6.91 -0.15
N LEU A 467 -9.61 -8.19 -0.52
CA LEU A 467 -8.74 -8.72 -1.57
C LEU A 467 -9.37 -8.58 -2.96
N ALA A 468 -10.67 -8.25 -3.04
CA ALA A 468 -11.39 -8.05 -4.30
C ALA A 468 -11.32 -6.60 -4.76
N VAL A 469 -10.30 -6.29 -5.57
CA VAL A 469 -10.10 -4.95 -6.17
C VAL A 469 -10.41 -5.01 -7.66
N SER A 470 -11.32 -4.17 -8.13
CA SER A 470 -11.71 -4.15 -9.54
C SER A 470 -10.58 -3.64 -10.44
N ARG A 471 -10.61 -4.07 -11.71
CA ARG A 471 -9.67 -3.59 -12.72
C ARG A 471 -9.69 -2.08 -12.86
N ASP A 472 -10.88 -1.46 -12.89
CA ASP A 472 -11.02 -0.01 -12.97
C ASP A 472 -10.29 0.72 -11.85
N GLN A 473 -10.32 0.17 -10.63
CA GLN A 473 -9.61 0.73 -9.48
C GLN A 473 -8.09 0.58 -9.64
N VAL A 474 -7.63 -0.57 -10.14
CA VAL A 474 -6.19 -0.77 -10.42
C VAL A 474 -5.72 0.19 -11.52
N GLU A 475 -6.44 0.30 -12.63
CA GLU A 475 -6.14 1.27 -13.69
C GLU A 475 -6.09 2.71 -13.15
N GLU A 476 -7.02 3.08 -12.29
CA GLU A 476 -7.02 4.40 -11.66
C GLU A 476 -5.80 4.61 -10.76
N ASN A 477 -5.37 3.58 -10.03
CA ASN A 477 -4.14 3.65 -9.26
C ASN A 477 -2.94 3.93 -10.18
N PHE A 478 -2.79 3.22 -11.31
CA PHE A 478 -1.73 3.56 -12.28
C PHE A 478 -1.82 5.00 -12.80
N ARG A 479 -3.03 5.52 -13.07
CA ARG A 479 -3.23 6.91 -13.53
C ARG A 479 -2.76 7.94 -12.51
N ARG A 480 -3.00 7.71 -11.21
CA ARG A 480 -2.57 8.62 -10.12
C ARG A 480 -1.05 8.82 -10.09
N TYR A 481 -0.29 7.79 -10.45
CA TYR A 481 1.16 7.85 -10.54
C TYR A 481 1.67 8.30 -11.92
N GLY A 482 0.78 8.54 -12.90
CA GLY A 482 1.17 8.90 -14.27
C GLY A 482 1.89 7.76 -15.01
N LEU A 483 1.62 6.50 -14.61
CA LEU A 483 2.31 5.31 -15.11
C LEU A 483 1.38 4.34 -15.85
N LEU A 484 0.16 4.79 -16.21
CA LEU A 484 -0.72 4.05 -17.13
C LEU A 484 -0.41 4.44 -18.57
N ASP A 485 0.24 3.55 -19.32
CA ASP A 485 0.46 3.67 -20.76
C ASP A 485 0.15 2.33 -21.48
N GLU A 486 0.31 2.28 -22.80
CA GLU A 486 0.03 1.10 -23.63
C GLU A 486 0.89 -0.14 -23.32
N ARG A 487 1.94 0.00 -22.50
CA ARG A 487 2.80 -1.10 -22.07
C ARG A 487 2.27 -1.80 -20.82
N VAL A 488 1.25 -1.24 -20.17
CA VAL A 488 0.52 -1.90 -19.08
C VAL A 488 -0.58 -2.78 -19.68
N ILE A 489 -0.40 -4.10 -19.61
CA ILE A 489 -1.32 -5.06 -20.22
C ILE A 489 -2.08 -5.82 -19.14
N PHE A 490 -3.39 -5.56 -19.04
CA PHE A 490 -4.26 -6.22 -18.07
C PHE A 490 -4.72 -7.58 -18.58
N LEU A 491 -4.54 -8.63 -17.77
CA LEU A 491 -5.07 -9.97 -18.00
C LEU A 491 -6.12 -10.26 -16.94
N GLU A 492 -7.36 -9.88 -17.23
CA GLU A 492 -8.50 -9.99 -16.31
C GLU A 492 -9.17 -11.37 -16.39
N GLY A 493 -9.10 -12.11 -15.29
CA GLY A 493 -9.71 -13.43 -15.16
C GLY A 493 -8.88 -14.38 -14.29
N TRP A 494 -9.34 -15.62 -14.15
CA TRP A 494 -8.59 -16.64 -13.40
C TRP A 494 -7.34 -17.07 -14.16
N PHE A 495 -6.27 -17.42 -13.43
CA PHE A 495 -4.99 -17.75 -14.04
C PHE A 495 -5.05 -18.90 -15.05
N LYS A 496 -5.77 -19.99 -14.73
CA LYS A 496 -6.05 -21.09 -15.68
C LYS A 496 -6.71 -20.65 -16.99
N ASP A 497 -7.49 -19.57 -16.97
CA ASP A 497 -8.23 -19.10 -18.14
C ASP A 497 -7.40 -18.09 -18.96
N THR A 498 -6.58 -17.26 -18.30
CA THR A 498 -5.93 -16.11 -18.93
C THR A 498 -4.47 -16.35 -19.30
N LEU A 499 -3.71 -17.05 -18.44
CA LEU A 499 -2.26 -17.18 -18.60
C LEU A 499 -1.84 -18.10 -19.77
N PRO A 500 -2.50 -19.24 -20.05
CA PRO A 500 -2.08 -20.13 -21.14
C PRO A 500 -2.08 -19.46 -22.53
N SER A 501 -3.02 -18.53 -22.77
CA SER A 501 -3.14 -17.79 -24.03
C SER A 501 -2.63 -16.35 -23.94
N ALA A 502 -1.95 -15.97 -22.85
CA ALA A 502 -1.44 -14.62 -22.68
C ALA A 502 -0.44 -14.27 -23.82
N PRO A 503 -0.51 -13.06 -24.41
CA PRO A 503 0.32 -12.65 -25.54
C PRO A 503 1.75 -12.25 -25.09
N ILE A 504 2.42 -13.20 -24.44
CA ILE A 504 3.74 -13.09 -23.82
C ILE A 504 4.68 -14.04 -24.56
N ASP A 505 5.70 -13.46 -25.19
CA ASP A 505 6.72 -14.24 -25.90
C ASP A 505 7.85 -14.69 -24.96
N ALA A 506 8.33 -13.78 -24.13
CA ALA A 506 9.39 -14.02 -23.15
C ALA A 506 9.21 -13.13 -21.92
N LEU A 507 9.70 -13.59 -20.77
CA LEU A 507 9.68 -12.88 -19.49
C LEU A 507 11.11 -12.72 -18.96
N GLY A 508 11.49 -11.49 -18.61
CA GLY A 508 12.69 -11.25 -17.82
C GLY A 508 12.43 -11.47 -16.32
N LEU A 509 11.20 -11.22 -15.88
CA LEU A 509 10.77 -11.35 -14.49
C LEU A 509 9.34 -11.92 -14.42
N LEU A 510 9.18 -12.96 -13.61
CA LEU A 510 7.89 -13.55 -13.24
C LEU A 510 7.71 -13.42 -11.71
N ARG A 511 6.73 -12.65 -11.25
CA ARG A 511 6.36 -12.55 -9.84
C ARG A 511 5.04 -13.28 -9.58
N LEU A 512 5.07 -14.26 -8.68
CA LEU A 512 3.92 -15.06 -8.25
C LEU A 512 3.47 -14.61 -6.87
N ASP A 513 2.22 -14.17 -6.74
CA ASP A 513 1.64 -13.58 -5.51
C ASP A 513 0.14 -13.92 -5.46
N GLY A 514 -0.15 -15.22 -5.60
CA GLY A 514 -1.52 -15.75 -5.74
C GLY A 514 -1.96 -16.62 -4.57
N ASP A 515 -1.18 -16.68 -3.49
CA ASP A 515 -1.33 -17.42 -2.22
C ASP A 515 -1.49 -18.95 -2.30
N MET A 516 -2.36 -19.42 -3.19
CA MET A 516 -2.88 -20.78 -3.25
C MET A 516 -1.98 -21.71 -4.07
N TYR A 517 -2.08 -23.01 -3.81
CA TYR A 517 -1.44 -24.06 -4.61
C TYR A 517 -1.93 -24.01 -6.06
N GLU A 518 -3.25 -23.96 -6.28
CA GLU A 518 -3.86 -23.87 -7.63
C GLU A 518 -3.30 -22.67 -8.39
N SER A 519 -3.39 -21.47 -7.80
CA SER A 519 -2.92 -20.22 -8.39
C SER A 519 -1.44 -20.28 -8.78
N THR A 520 -0.59 -20.78 -7.86
CA THR A 520 0.86 -20.88 -8.07
C THR A 520 1.19 -21.89 -9.17
N MET A 521 0.51 -23.03 -9.17
CA MET A 521 0.71 -24.10 -10.15
C MET A 521 0.24 -23.68 -11.55
N ASP A 522 -0.92 -23.03 -11.66
CA ASP A 522 -1.44 -22.49 -12.91
C ASP A 522 -0.46 -21.49 -13.54
N ALA A 523 0.04 -20.55 -12.73
CA ALA A 523 1.01 -19.56 -13.19
C ALA A 523 2.35 -20.18 -13.61
N LEU A 524 2.91 -21.09 -12.81
CA LEU A 524 4.16 -21.79 -13.15
C LEU A 524 4.01 -22.61 -14.43
N ASN A 525 2.94 -23.39 -14.57
CA ASN A 525 2.71 -24.21 -15.75
C ASN A 525 2.57 -23.37 -17.04
N ALA A 526 1.89 -22.23 -16.96
CA ALA A 526 1.66 -21.37 -18.12
C ALA A 526 2.88 -20.50 -18.48
N LEU A 527 3.61 -19.99 -17.47
CA LEU A 527 4.56 -18.89 -17.65
C LEU A 527 6.03 -19.28 -17.44
N TYR A 528 6.35 -20.31 -16.65
CA TYR A 528 7.74 -20.62 -16.33
C TYR A 528 8.58 -20.92 -17.58
N GLY A 529 8.01 -21.64 -18.55
CA GLY A 529 8.66 -21.93 -19.83
C GLY A 529 8.92 -20.71 -20.72
N LYS A 530 8.33 -19.55 -20.40
CA LYS A 530 8.54 -18.27 -21.07
C LYS A 530 9.59 -17.40 -20.36
N VAL A 531 10.05 -17.77 -19.15
CA VAL A 531 11.08 -17.02 -18.44
C VAL A 531 12.42 -17.25 -19.15
N SER A 532 13.03 -16.15 -19.59
CA SER A 532 14.28 -16.19 -20.34
C SER A 532 15.40 -16.81 -19.49
N PRO A 533 16.39 -17.49 -20.12
CA PRO A 533 17.62 -17.85 -19.43
C PRO A 533 18.27 -16.61 -18.82
N GLY A 534 18.66 -16.69 -17.54
CA GLY A 534 19.11 -15.56 -16.74
C GLY A 534 17.99 -14.75 -16.07
N GLY A 535 16.72 -14.93 -16.46
CA GLY A 535 15.57 -14.27 -15.86
C GLY A 535 15.25 -14.74 -14.45
N PHE A 536 14.29 -14.08 -13.80
CA PHE A 536 14.01 -14.32 -12.38
C PHE A 536 12.56 -14.74 -12.14
N VAL A 537 12.39 -15.62 -11.15
CA VAL A 537 11.08 -15.98 -10.62
C VAL A 537 11.04 -15.61 -9.15
N ILE A 538 10.08 -14.76 -8.77
CA ILE A 538 9.79 -14.36 -7.39
C ILE A 538 8.54 -15.12 -6.94
N ILE A 539 8.60 -15.68 -5.73
CA ILE A 539 7.49 -16.32 -5.02
C ILE A 539 7.23 -15.50 -3.77
N ASP A 540 6.13 -14.77 -3.75
CA ASP A 540 5.81 -13.89 -2.63
C ASP A 540 5.41 -14.69 -1.38
N ASP A 541 4.55 -15.68 -1.59
CA ASP A 541 3.87 -16.40 -0.52
C ASP A 541 4.55 -17.71 -0.13
N TYR A 542 5.87 -17.84 -0.28
CA TYR A 542 6.55 -19.11 0.02
C TYR A 542 6.41 -19.52 1.50
N VAL A 543 6.10 -18.59 2.41
CA VAL A 543 5.74 -18.92 3.80
C VAL A 543 4.41 -19.64 3.94
N LEU A 544 3.49 -19.48 2.98
CA LEU A 544 2.24 -20.21 2.95
C LEU A 544 2.50 -21.64 2.47
N LYS A 545 2.11 -22.61 3.31
CA LYS A 545 2.35 -24.03 3.05
C LYS A 545 1.83 -24.50 1.68
N PRO A 546 0.62 -24.12 1.21
CA PRO A 546 0.13 -24.52 -0.10
C PRO A 546 0.98 -23.97 -1.26
N CYS A 547 1.34 -22.68 -1.23
CA CYS A 547 2.25 -22.07 -2.20
C CYS A 547 3.63 -22.74 -2.19
N ALA A 548 4.24 -22.92 -1.02
CA ALA A 548 5.54 -23.61 -0.88
C ALA A 548 5.50 -25.01 -1.52
N GLN A 549 4.43 -25.76 -1.24
CA GLN A 549 4.22 -27.08 -1.80
C GLN A 549 4.10 -27.04 -3.33
N ALA A 550 3.35 -26.10 -3.91
CA ALA A 550 3.23 -25.95 -5.36
C ALA A 550 4.58 -25.66 -6.03
N VAL A 551 5.37 -24.76 -5.43
CA VAL A 551 6.72 -24.42 -5.90
C VAL A 551 7.63 -25.65 -5.84
N ASP A 552 7.64 -26.37 -4.72
CA ASP A 552 8.49 -27.54 -4.53
C ASP A 552 8.10 -28.69 -5.47
N ASP A 553 6.80 -28.96 -5.63
CA ASP A 553 6.26 -29.96 -6.56
C ASP A 553 6.65 -29.65 -8.01
N PHE A 554 6.44 -28.40 -8.43
CA PHE A 554 6.80 -27.95 -9.77
C PHE A 554 8.31 -28.09 -10.02
N ARG A 555 9.13 -27.59 -9.10
CA ARG A 555 10.60 -27.67 -9.21
C ARG A 555 11.10 -29.11 -9.23
N SER A 556 10.52 -29.99 -8.42
CA SER A 556 10.83 -31.42 -8.41
C SER A 556 10.47 -32.07 -9.76
N ARG A 557 9.25 -31.83 -10.26
CA ARG A 557 8.75 -32.35 -11.54
C ARG A 557 9.62 -31.92 -12.72
N HIS A 558 10.07 -30.66 -12.72
CA HIS A 558 10.87 -30.07 -13.78
C HIS A 558 12.40 -30.15 -13.53
N LYS A 559 12.82 -30.80 -12.44
CA LYS A 559 14.24 -30.97 -12.04
C LYS A 559 15.00 -29.64 -11.93
N ILE A 560 14.32 -28.61 -11.42
CA ILE A 560 14.90 -27.28 -11.23
C ILE A 560 15.71 -27.28 -9.93
N SER A 561 17.04 -27.22 -10.06
CA SER A 561 17.97 -27.20 -8.93
C SER A 561 18.55 -25.81 -8.63
N ALA A 562 18.09 -24.76 -9.33
CA ALA A 562 18.53 -23.39 -9.08
C ALA A 562 18.24 -22.98 -7.63
N PRO A 563 19.19 -22.39 -6.89
CA PRO A 563 19.02 -22.12 -5.46
C PRO A 563 17.89 -21.12 -5.21
N LEU A 564 17.04 -21.41 -4.22
CA LEU A 564 16.06 -20.46 -3.70
C LEU A 564 16.76 -19.48 -2.75
N GLN A 565 16.58 -18.19 -3.00
CA GLN A 565 17.13 -17.09 -2.24
C GLN A 565 16.04 -16.48 -1.37
N GLU A 566 16.31 -16.29 -0.09
CA GLU A 566 15.40 -15.65 0.86
C GLU A 566 15.32 -14.13 0.62
N VAL A 567 14.15 -13.53 0.89
CA VAL A 567 13.96 -12.07 0.88
C VAL A 567 13.79 -11.53 2.30
N ASP A 568 12.73 -11.92 2.99
CA ASP A 568 12.29 -11.33 4.25
C ASP A 568 11.70 -12.35 5.25
N GLY A 569 11.86 -13.65 4.95
CA GLY A 569 11.26 -14.74 5.71
C GLY A 569 9.85 -15.13 5.23
N ALA A 570 9.26 -14.37 4.30
CA ALA A 570 8.04 -14.73 3.60
C ALA A 570 8.33 -15.16 2.16
N ALA A 571 8.97 -14.27 1.40
CA ALA A 571 9.22 -14.46 -0.02
C ALA A 571 10.57 -15.09 -0.33
N LYS A 572 10.60 -15.79 -1.47
CA LYS A 572 11.82 -16.33 -2.07
C LYS A 572 11.89 -16.03 -3.55
N TRP A 573 13.07 -16.16 -4.13
CA TRP A 573 13.24 -16.08 -5.58
C TRP A 573 14.34 -17.02 -6.08
N TRP A 574 14.36 -17.30 -7.38
CA TRP A 574 15.52 -17.92 -8.02
C TRP A 574 15.77 -17.33 -9.40
N GLN A 575 17.01 -17.49 -9.87
CA GLN A 575 17.41 -17.16 -11.24
C GLN A 575 17.32 -18.40 -12.12
N VAL A 576 16.69 -18.27 -13.29
CA VAL A 576 16.62 -19.33 -14.31
C VAL A 576 18.02 -19.50 -14.93
N PRO A 577 18.58 -20.72 -14.97
CA PRO A 577 19.92 -20.94 -15.51
C PRO A 577 19.99 -20.66 -17.03
N TYR A 578 21.20 -20.40 -17.52
CA TYR A 578 21.52 -20.19 -18.94
C TYR A 578 21.41 -21.46 -19.79
#